data_AF-A0A7K0RBG5-F1
#
_entry.id   AF-A0A7K0RBG5-F1
#
_cell.length_a   1.000
_cell.length_b   1.000
_cell.length_c   1.000
_cell.angle_alpha   90.00
_cell.angle_beta   90.00
_cell.angle_gamma   90.00
#
_symmetry.space_group_name_H-M   'P 1'
#
loop_
_entity.id
_entity.type
_entity.pdbx_description
1 polymer ?
#
loop_
_entity_poly.entity_id
_entity_poly.type
_entity_poly.pdbx_seq_one_letter_code
_entity_poly.pdbx_strand_id
1 'polypeptide(L)' 'MIEFSAPAVVPHDPRANATELLLDRVRATPEIPLFALPNSSGGWDDITARQFYDEVVALAKGFVAAGIKVGDRVGL' A
#
# COMPACT_ATOMS: atom_id res chain seq x y z
N MET A 1 -22.45 26.23 11.45
CA MET A 1 -21.77 24.96 11.13
C MET A 1 -21.79 24.15 12.42
N ILE A 2 -22.39 22.97 12.42
CA ILE A 2 -22.46 22.11 13.61
C ILE A 2 -21.42 21.02 13.38
N GLU A 3 -20.30 21.09 14.11
CA GLU A 3 -19.30 20.03 14.13
C GLU A 3 -19.75 18.96 15.13
N PHE A 4 -19.72 17.70 14.71
CA PHE A 4 -19.95 16.55 15.58
C PHE A 4 -18.66 15.77 15.69
N SER A 5 -18.21 15.54 16.92
CA SER A 5 -17.09 14.66 17.24
C SER A 5 -17.57 13.61 18.24
N ALA A 6 -17.19 12.35 18.01
CA ALA A 6 -17.47 11.24 18.90
C ALA A 6 -16.15 10.54 19.24
N PRO A 7 -15.98 10.05 20.48
CA PRO A 7 -14.80 9.28 20.85
C PRO A 7 -14.71 8.00 20.01
N ALA A 8 -13.48 7.63 19.63
CA ALA A 8 -13.24 6.39 18.92
C ALA A 8 -13.67 5.19 19.78
N VAL A 9 -14.56 4.35 19.25
CA VAL A 9 -15.05 3.14 19.92
C VAL A 9 -13.96 2.07 20.00
N VAL A 10 -13.04 2.06 19.03
CA VAL A 10 -11.88 1.17 18.99
C VAL A 10 -10.62 2.03 19.05
N PRO A 11 -9.73 1.82 20.04
CA PRO A 11 -8.46 2.52 20.08
C PRO A 11 -7.59 2.09 18.88
N HIS A 12 -6.85 3.04 18.30
CA HIS A 12 -5.89 2.72 17.25
C HIS A 12 -4.73 1.92 17.85
N ASP A 13 -4.22 0.94 17.11
CA ASP A 13 -2.99 0.25 17.48
C ASP A 13 -1.79 1.13 17.11
N PRO A 14 -0.99 1.63 18.07
CA PRO A 14 0.17 2.47 17.79
C PRO A 14 1.31 1.72 17.08
N ARG A 15 1.21 0.38 16.96
CA ARG A 15 2.17 -0.46 16.23
C ARG A 15 1.69 -0.80 14.81
N ALA A 16 0.46 -0.46 14.46
CA ALA A 16 -0.06 -0.70 13.12
C ALA A 16 0.69 0.13 12.08
N ASN A 17 0.95 -0.49 10.92
CA ASN A 17 1.55 0.12 9.76
C ASN A 17 0.68 -0.15 8.53
N ALA A 18 0.47 0.85 7.69
CA ALA A 18 -0.32 0.72 6.46
C ALA A 18 0.21 -0.39 5.53
N THR A 19 1.52 -0.67 5.55
CA THR A 19 2.10 -1.78 4.77
C THR A 19 1.51 -3.14 5.15
N GLU A 20 1.12 -3.34 6.41
CA GLU A 20 0.58 -4.64 6.86
C GLU A 20 -0.71 -5.01 6.10
N LEU A 21 -1.52 -4.02 5.70
CA LEU A 21 -2.72 -4.24 4.91
C LEU A 21 -2.44 -4.94 3.57
N LEU A 22 -1.33 -4.57 2.91
CA LEU A 22 -0.89 -5.22 1.68
C LEU A 22 -0.35 -6.62 1.98
N LEU A 23 0.47 -6.78 3.03
CA LEU A 23 1.04 -8.07 3.40
C LEU A 23 -0.06 -9.08 3.74
N ASP A 24 -1.07 -8.68 4.49
CA ASP A 24 -2.24 -9.51 4.81
C ASP A 24 -2.97 -9.96 3.55
N ARG A 25 -3.14 -9.06 2.57
CA ARG A 25 -3.77 -9.42 1.30
C ARG A 25 -2.94 -10.42 0.49
N VAL A 26 -1.62 -10.24 0.43
CA VAL A 26 -0.71 -11.17 -0.26
C VAL A 26 -0.74 -12.55 0.40
N ARG A 27 -0.81 -12.61 1.73
CA ARG A 27 -0.91 -13.88 2.47
C ARG A 27 -2.25 -14.57 2.22
N ALA A 28 -3.35 -13.83 2.25
CA ALA A 28 -4.69 -14.39 2.19
C ALA A 28 -5.12 -14.72 0.75
N THR A 29 -4.89 -13.82 -0.20
CA THR A 29 -5.41 -13.90 -1.56
C THR A 29 -4.43 -13.29 -2.58
N PRO A 30 -3.25 -13.89 -2.78
CA PRO A 30 -2.17 -13.28 -3.57
C PRO A 30 -2.53 -13.05 -5.04
N GLU A 31 -3.38 -13.91 -5.61
CA GLU A 31 -3.73 -13.89 -7.03
C GLU A 31 -5.00 -13.09 -7.32
N ILE A 32 -5.67 -12.54 -6.30
CA ILE A 32 -6.84 -11.68 -6.52
C ILE A 32 -6.34 -10.28 -6.92
N PRO A 33 -6.88 -9.71 -8.02
CA PRO A 33 -6.58 -8.33 -8.41
C PRO A 33 -6.89 -7.31 -7.31
N LEU A 34 -5.95 -6.38 -7.07
CA LEU A 34 -6.14 -5.23 -6.18
C LEU A 34 -6.68 -4.02 -6.92
N PHE A 35 -6.20 -3.81 -8.14
CA PHE A 35 -6.57 -2.71 -9.03
C PHE A 35 -6.22 -3.09 -10.47
N ALA A 36 -6.62 -2.26 -11.43
CA ALA A 36 -6.25 -2.42 -12.82
C ALA A 36 -5.56 -1.16 -13.33
N LEU A 37 -4.62 -1.33 -14.27
CA LEU A 37 -3.93 -0.24 -14.97
C LEU A 37 -4.37 -0.20 -16.44
N PRO A 38 -4.49 0.99 -17.06
CA PRO A 38 -4.83 1.07 -18.46
C PRO A 38 -3.70 0.48 -19.32
N ASN A 39 -4.06 -0.32 -20.31
CA ASN A 39 -3.10 -0.97 -21.21
C ASN A 39 -3.00 -0.28 -22.57
N SER A 40 -1.98 -0.62 -23.35
CA SER A 40 -1.67 0.02 -24.63
C SER A 40 -2.70 -0.25 -25.73
N SER A 41 -3.56 -1.26 -25.56
CA SER A 41 -4.63 -1.60 -26.49
C SER A 41 -5.97 -0.95 -26.14
N GLY A 42 -5.98 -0.01 -25.18
CA GLY A 42 -7.18 0.69 -24.73
C GLY A 42 -8.05 -0.10 -23.74
N GLY A 43 -7.54 -1.21 -23.22
CA GLY A 43 -8.14 -2.00 -22.15
C GLY A 43 -7.52 -1.73 -20.79
N TRP A 44 -7.70 -2.67 -19.87
CA TRP A 44 -7.16 -2.63 -18.51
C TRP A 44 -6.48 -3.98 -18.19
N ASP A 45 -5.32 -3.90 -17.55
CA ASP A 45 -4.60 -5.06 -17.03
C ASP A 45 -4.78 -5.13 -15.52
N ASP A 46 -5.34 -6.24 -15.04
CA ASP A 46 -5.49 -6.50 -13.62
C ASP A 46 -4.13 -6.75 -12.96
N ILE A 47 -3.89 -6.08 -11.83
CA ILE A 47 -2.69 -6.22 -11.03
C ILE A 47 -3.04 -6.98 -9.75
N THR A 48 -2.48 -8.17 -9.59
CA THR A 48 -2.69 -9.00 -8.39
C THR A 48 -1.98 -8.44 -7.18
N ALA A 49 -2.41 -8.87 -5.99
CA ALA A 49 -1.73 -8.50 -4.75
C ALA A 49 -0.24 -8.91 -4.75
N ARG A 50 0.09 -10.09 -5.32
CA ARG A 50 1.47 -10.55 -5.46
C ARG A 50 2.29 -9.62 -6.37
N GLN A 51 1.78 -9.30 -7.55
CA GLN A 51 2.48 -8.45 -8.51
C GLN A 51 2.78 -7.07 -7.90
N PHE A 52 1.77 -6.45 -7.29
CA PHE A 52 1.96 -5.15 -6.65
C PHE A 52 2.96 -5.22 -5.49
N TYR A 53 2.94 -6.29 -4.68
CA TYR A 53 3.92 -6.50 -3.62
C TYR A 53 5.36 -6.58 -4.16
N ASP A 54 5.56 -7.32 -5.25
CA ASP A 54 6.89 -7.46 -5.86
C ASP A 54 7.41 -6.10 -6.37
N GLU A 55 6.55 -5.28 -6.98
CA GLU A 55 6.88 -3.90 -7.40
C GLU A 55 7.21 -3.00 -6.21
N VAL A 56 6.42 -3.04 -5.14
CA VAL A 56 6.66 -2.26 -3.91
C VAL A 56 7.99 -2.65 -3.27
N VAL A 57 8.31 -3.94 -3.18
CA VAL A 57 9.59 -4.42 -2.64
C VAL A 57 10.76 -3.97 -3.50
N ALA A 58 10.63 -4.02 -4.83
CA ALA A 58 11.66 -3.54 -5.74
C ALA A 58 11.93 -2.04 -5.55
N LEU A 59 10.87 -1.23 -5.46
CA LEU A 59 10.97 0.21 -5.20
C LEU A 59 11.61 0.50 -3.83
N ALA A 60 11.16 -0.19 -2.78
CA ALA A 60 11.69 -0.02 -1.43
C ALA A 60 13.20 -0.35 -1.35
N LYS A 61 13.66 -1.40 -2.06
CA LYS A 61 15.09 -1.71 -2.17
C LYS A 61 15.86 -0.56 -2.84
N GLY A 62 15.29 0.07 -3.87
CA GLY A 62 15.85 1.27 -4.50
C GLY A 62 15.99 2.44 -3.53
N PHE A 63 14.95 2.72 -2.74
CA PHE A 63 15.01 3.77 -1.70
C PHE A 63 16.08 3.50 -0.64
N VAL A 64 16.20 2.26 -0.17
CA VAL A 64 17.26 1.87 0.76
C VAL A 64 18.65 2.07 0.14
N ALA A 65 18.82 1.69 -1.13
CA ALA A 65 20.08 1.87 -1.86
C ALA A 65 20.42 3.36 -2.08
N ALA A 66 19.41 4.21 -2.27
CA ALA A 66 19.56 5.67 -2.34
C ALA A 66 19.83 6.33 -0.98
N GLY A 67 19.84 5.57 0.11
CA GLY A 67 20.20 6.03 1.44
C GLY A 67 19.03 6.56 2.28
N ILE A 68 17.79 6.45 1.82
CA ILE A 68 16.59 6.90 2.54
C ILE A 68 16.45 6.15 3.87
N LYS A 69 16.13 6.87 4.94
CA LYS A 69 15.98 6.39 6.32
C LYS A 69 14.58 6.60 6.87
N VAL A 70 14.32 5.95 7.99
CA VAL A 70 13.09 6.15 8.76
C VAL A 70 13.02 7.62 9.20
N GLY A 71 11.89 8.27 8.89
CA GLY A 71 11.65 9.68 9.20
C GLY A 71 11.95 10.65 8.05
N ASP A 72 12.61 10.17 6.98
CA ASP A 72 12.83 10.98 5.78
C ASP A 72 11.52 11.23 5.04
N ARG A 73 11.45 12.37 4.35
CA ARG A 73 10.28 12.79 3.57
C ARG A 73 10.53 12.52 2.09
N VAL A 74 9.54 11.95 1.41
CA VAL A 74 9.57 11.65 -0.03
C VAL A 74 8.50 12.49 -0.72
N GLY A 75 8.87 13.20 -1.78
CA GLY A 75 7.93 13.89 -2.66
C GLY A 75 7.41 12.96 -3.76
N LEU A 76 6.13 13.12 -4.11
CA LEU A 76 5.44 12.37 -5.17
C LEU A 76 4.82 13.35 -6.17
#